data_AF-A0A816PS61-F1
#
_entry.id   AF-A0A816PS61-F1
#
_cell.length_a   1.000
_cell.length_b   1.000
_cell.length_c   1.000
_cell.angle_alpha   90.00
_cell.angle_beta   90.00
_cell.angle_gamma   90.00
#
_symmetry.space_group_name_H-M   'P 1'
#
loop_
_entity.id
_entity.type
_entity.pdbx_description
1 polymer ?
#
loop_
_entity_poly.entity_id
_entity_poly.type
_entity_poly.pdbx_seq_one_letter_code
_entity_poly.pdbx_strand_id
1 'polypeptide(L)'
;MENVEDGGILTYNGRYVMYNVLGNLFELSSKYIPPIQPVGRGAYGIVCCATNSETNEEVAIKKIANAFDNRVDAKRTLREIKLLCHMDHDNVIKMKDIIEPPEKDRFEDVYIVYELMDTDLHQIIRSTQTLTDDHCQFFLYQILRGLKYIHSANVLHRDLKPSNLVLNTSCDLKICDFGLARTSTETDMMTEYVVTRWYRAPELLLNCSEYTGSIDIWSVGCIFMEILRRETLFPGKDYVQQLKLITELIGSPEESDLDFLRSDNARKYLKQLPRVQKQSFRENFPDISPMALDLAEKMLVFDPSKRITVEEALKHPYLASLHEINEEPTCPSPFSFDFEESTLDEQDIKELIWRESLHFKNKQSPTIQDT
;
A
#
# COMPACT_ATOMS: atom_id res chain seq x y z
N MET A 1 40.75 -1.29 -6.95
CA MET A 1 39.49 -0.80 -6.39
C MET A 1 39.78 0.59 -5.87
N GLU A 2 39.27 1.61 -6.54
CA GLU A 2 39.38 2.99 -6.10
C GLU A 2 38.23 3.25 -5.12
N ASN A 3 38.56 3.77 -3.94
CA ASN A 3 37.57 4.22 -2.97
C ASN A 3 37.05 5.59 -3.42
N VAL A 4 35.73 5.76 -3.48
CA VAL A 4 35.12 7.07 -3.61
C VAL A 4 35.31 7.81 -2.29
N GLU A 5 35.56 9.13 -2.30
CA GLU A 5 35.84 9.95 -1.10
C GLU A 5 34.76 9.84 0.00
N ASP A 6 33.57 9.33 -0.34
CA ASP A 6 32.41 9.19 0.54
C ASP A 6 32.10 7.73 0.99
N GLY A 7 33.07 6.81 0.89
CA GLY A 7 32.99 5.48 1.51
C GLY A 7 32.35 4.36 0.66
N GLY A 8 32.17 4.58 -0.64
CA GLY A 8 31.72 3.57 -1.60
C GLY A 8 32.87 2.90 -2.36
N ILE A 9 32.69 1.64 -2.79
CA ILE A 9 33.64 0.88 -3.61
C ILE A 9 33.11 0.80 -5.05
N LEU A 10 33.87 1.32 -6.02
CA LEU A 10 33.50 1.20 -7.44
C LEU A 10 33.50 -0.27 -7.91
N THR A 11 32.41 -0.69 -8.54
CA THR A 11 32.25 -2.01 -9.16
C THR A 11 31.93 -1.86 -10.66
N TYR A 12 32.06 -2.96 -11.42
CA TYR A 12 31.69 -3.02 -12.84
C TYR A 12 32.24 -1.87 -13.72
N ASN A 13 33.55 -1.60 -13.60
CA ASN A 13 34.25 -0.51 -14.30
C ASN A 13 33.69 0.90 -14.00
N GLY A 14 33.22 1.12 -12.76
CA GLY A 14 32.72 2.42 -12.30
C GLY A 14 31.27 2.71 -12.68
N ARG A 15 30.57 1.76 -13.30
CA ARG A 15 29.12 1.88 -13.58
C ARG A 15 28.27 1.77 -12.31
N TYR A 16 28.79 1.09 -11.30
CA TYR A 16 28.12 0.84 -10.03
C TYR A 16 29.03 1.16 -8.86
N VAL A 17 28.43 1.43 -7.71
CA VAL A 17 29.11 1.70 -6.45
C VAL A 17 28.45 0.86 -5.36
N MET A 18 29.29 0.14 -4.61
CA MET A 18 28.89 -0.65 -3.46
C MET A 18 29.00 0.20 -2.20
N TYR A 19 27.89 0.43 -1.51
CA TYR A 19 27.81 1.11 -0.23
C TYR A 19 27.49 0.14 0.90
N ASN A 20 28.11 0.32 2.07
CA ASN A 20 27.76 -0.43 3.28
C ASN A 20 26.91 0.44 4.20
N VAL A 21 25.60 0.14 4.27
CA VAL A 21 24.65 0.85 5.12
C VAL A 21 24.23 -0.06 6.27
N LEU A 22 24.74 0.20 7.47
CA LEU A 22 24.45 -0.57 8.68
C LEU A 22 24.66 -2.09 8.51
N GLY A 23 25.73 -2.50 7.81
CA GLY A 23 26.05 -3.91 7.55
C GLY A 23 25.34 -4.51 6.33
N ASN A 24 24.54 -3.73 5.61
CA ASN A 24 23.86 -4.17 4.38
C ASN A 24 24.56 -3.55 3.17
N LEU A 25 24.94 -4.40 2.23
CA LEU A 25 25.59 -3.98 0.99
C LEU A 25 24.53 -3.51 -0.02
N PHE A 26 24.69 -2.30 -0.54
CA PHE A 26 23.86 -1.71 -1.59
C PHE A 26 24.73 -1.50 -2.82
N GLU A 27 24.45 -2.23 -3.90
CA GLU A 27 25.10 -2.02 -5.20
C GLU A 27 24.21 -1.14 -6.07
N LEU A 28 24.55 0.13 -6.18
CA LEU A 28 23.74 1.14 -6.86
C LEU A 28 24.44 1.62 -8.12
N SER A 29 23.70 2.07 -9.13
CA SER A 29 24.30 2.79 -10.27
C SER A 29 25.04 4.03 -9.78
N SER A 30 26.16 4.38 -10.42
CA SER A 30 27.04 5.48 -9.99
C SER A 30 26.42 6.88 -9.98
N LYS A 31 25.24 7.04 -10.59
CA LYS A 31 24.42 8.26 -10.46
C LYS A 31 23.81 8.47 -9.08
N TYR A 32 23.64 7.42 -8.27
CA TYR A 32 23.12 7.54 -6.91
C TYR A 32 24.25 7.79 -5.94
N ILE A 33 24.41 9.06 -5.58
CA ILE A 33 25.54 9.56 -4.82
C ILE A 33 25.18 9.73 -3.33
N PRO A 34 26.19 9.68 -2.44
CA PRO A 34 26.00 9.89 -1.01
C PRO A 34 25.56 11.33 -0.66
N PRO A 35 25.01 11.55 0.55
CA PRO A 35 24.90 10.58 1.64
C PRO A 35 23.82 9.52 1.38
N ILE A 36 24.18 8.24 1.54
CA ILE A 36 23.21 7.13 1.49
C ILE A 36 22.77 6.84 2.92
N GLN A 37 21.55 7.25 3.29
CA GLN A 37 21.09 7.17 4.68
C GLN A 37 19.84 6.31 4.80
N PRO A 38 19.75 5.42 5.81
CA PRO A 38 18.55 4.62 6.03
C PRO A 38 17.39 5.51 6.48
N VAL A 39 16.26 5.45 5.77
CA VAL A 39 15.03 6.18 6.11
C VAL A 39 13.94 5.26 6.67
N GLY A 40 14.01 3.95 6.38
CA GLY A 40 13.03 3.00 6.88
C GLY A 40 13.49 1.54 6.81
N ARG A 41 12.80 0.67 7.55
CA ARG A 41 12.94 -0.78 7.46
C ARG A 41 11.56 -1.38 7.18
N GLY A 42 11.42 -2.07 6.06
CA GLY A 42 10.22 -2.82 5.71
C GLY A 42 10.40 -4.32 5.91
N ALA A 43 9.34 -5.10 5.64
CA ALA A 43 9.39 -6.56 5.71
C ALA A 43 10.41 -7.19 4.74
N TYR A 44 10.74 -6.49 3.64
CA TYR A 44 11.59 -6.98 2.55
C TYR A 44 12.99 -6.35 2.50
N GLY A 45 13.32 -5.44 3.43
CA GLY A 45 14.65 -4.85 3.47
C GLY A 45 14.72 -3.43 4.03
N ILE A 46 15.83 -2.75 3.70
CA ILE A 46 16.14 -1.39 4.12
C ILE A 46 15.82 -0.44 2.97
N VAL A 47 15.19 0.67 3.29
CA VAL A 47 14.99 1.80 2.39
C VAL A 47 15.99 2.87 2.75
N CYS A 48 16.76 3.35 1.77
CA CYS A 48 17.75 4.41 1.93
C CYS A 48 17.38 5.64 1.11
N CYS A 49 17.58 6.85 1.62
CA CYS A 49 17.63 8.03 0.77
C CYS A 49 18.99 8.14 0.08
N ALA A 50 18.97 8.71 -1.12
CA ALA A 50 20.15 9.04 -1.92
C ALA A 50 19.84 10.24 -2.81
N THR A 51 20.87 10.89 -3.36
CA THR A 51 20.69 11.91 -4.41
C THR A 51 20.99 11.30 -5.77
N ASN A 52 20.12 11.51 -6.76
CA ASN A 52 20.43 11.23 -8.15
C ASN A 52 21.22 12.41 -8.74
N SER A 53 22.50 12.22 -9.05
CA SER A 53 23.39 13.27 -9.55
C SER A 53 23.06 13.76 -10.96
N GLU A 54 22.28 13.00 -11.74
CA GLU A 54 21.85 13.41 -13.08
C GLU A 54 20.69 14.43 -13.02
N THR A 55 19.81 14.29 -12.03
CA THR A 55 18.61 15.14 -11.87
C THR A 55 18.69 16.10 -10.70
N ASN A 56 19.64 15.90 -9.79
CA ASN A 56 19.72 16.53 -8.46
C ASN A 56 18.46 16.32 -7.59
N GLU A 57 17.70 15.25 -7.85
CA GLU A 57 16.55 14.89 -7.01
C GLU A 57 16.96 13.94 -5.88
N GLU A 58 16.42 14.16 -4.69
CA GLU A 58 16.47 13.18 -3.61
C GLU A 58 15.45 12.07 -3.84
N VAL A 59 15.86 10.82 -3.60
CA VAL A 59 15.06 9.62 -3.90
C VAL A 59 15.12 8.63 -2.74
N ALA A 60 14.13 7.75 -2.65
CA ALA A 60 14.12 6.61 -1.75
C ALA A 60 14.41 5.32 -2.52
N ILE A 61 15.46 4.58 -2.14
CA ILE A 61 15.89 3.34 -2.76
C ILE A 61 15.54 2.17 -1.82
N LYS A 62 14.58 1.35 -2.23
CA LYS A 62 14.20 0.11 -1.53
C LYS A 62 15.03 -1.04 -2.10
N LYS A 63 15.86 -1.65 -1.27
CA LYS A 63 16.52 -2.92 -1.59
C LYS A 63 15.61 -4.08 -1.18
N ILE A 64 15.27 -4.95 -2.14
CA ILE A 64 14.64 -6.24 -1.91
C ILE A 64 15.74 -7.29 -2.05
N ALA A 65 16.24 -7.76 -0.91
CA ALA A 65 17.36 -8.70 -0.88
C ALA A 65 16.88 -10.12 -1.19
N ASN A 66 17.67 -10.87 -1.97
CA ASN A 66 17.34 -12.23 -2.41
C ASN A 66 15.88 -12.35 -2.90
N ALA A 67 15.47 -11.44 -3.78
CA ALA A 67 14.08 -11.27 -4.24
C ALA A 67 13.49 -12.54 -4.90
N PHE A 68 14.35 -13.50 -5.25
CA PHE A 68 14.03 -14.69 -6.04
C PHE A 68 14.03 -16.00 -5.25
N ASP A 69 14.53 -16.01 -4.01
CA ASP A 69 14.58 -17.20 -3.14
C ASP A 69 13.18 -17.81 -2.90
N ASN A 70 12.16 -16.95 -2.84
CA ASN A 70 10.77 -17.34 -2.68
C ASN A 70 9.93 -16.84 -3.85
N ARG A 71 9.36 -17.77 -4.62
CA ARG A 71 8.48 -17.47 -5.76
C ARG A 71 7.32 -16.53 -5.41
N VAL A 72 6.79 -16.61 -4.18
CA VAL A 72 5.72 -15.71 -3.72
C VAL A 72 6.22 -14.28 -3.62
N ASP A 73 7.40 -14.07 -3.03
CA ASP A 73 7.99 -12.75 -2.85
C ASP A 73 8.51 -12.16 -4.18
N ALA A 74 9.03 -13.02 -5.06
CA ALA A 74 9.39 -12.66 -6.44
C ALA A 74 8.17 -12.14 -7.21
N LYS A 75 7.03 -12.85 -7.15
CA LYS A 75 5.76 -12.40 -7.75
C LYS A 75 5.24 -11.10 -7.12
N ARG A 76 5.39 -10.91 -5.79
CA ARG A 76 5.04 -9.63 -5.12
C ARG A 76 5.88 -8.47 -5.65
N THR A 77 7.18 -8.68 -5.82
CA THR A 77 8.11 -7.68 -6.36
C THR A 77 7.75 -7.28 -7.79
N LEU A 78 7.57 -8.27 -8.68
CA LEU A 78 7.17 -8.03 -10.07
C LEU A 78 5.82 -7.28 -10.16
N ARG A 79 4.87 -7.66 -9.30
CA ARG A 79 3.56 -7.01 -9.24
C ARG A 79 3.64 -5.56 -8.81
N GLU A 80 4.41 -5.25 -7.77
CA GLU A 80 4.65 -3.88 -7.33
C GLU A 80 5.23 -3.03 -8.47
N ILE A 81 6.25 -3.55 -9.16
CA ILE A 81 6.87 -2.89 -10.32
C ILE A 81 5.85 -2.62 -11.43
N LYS A 82 5.13 -3.65 -11.89
CA LYS A 82 4.19 -3.50 -13.02
C LYS A 82 3.04 -2.55 -12.70
N LEU A 83 2.50 -2.61 -11.48
CA LEU A 83 1.44 -1.70 -11.05
C LEU A 83 1.92 -0.25 -11.02
N LEU A 84 3.09 0.00 -10.43
CA LEU A 84 3.64 1.36 -10.35
C LEU A 84 4.10 1.90 -11.72
N CYS A 85 4.47 1.03 -12.67
CA CYS A 85 4.67 1.42 -14.07
C CYS A 85 3.38 1.87 -14.78
N HIS A 86 2.21 1.38 -14.33
CA HIS A 86 0.90 1.63 -14.93
C HIS A 86 0.17 2.82 -14.32
N MET A 87 0.41 3.09 -13.03
CA MET A 87 -0.29 4.14 -12.28
C MET A 87 0.48 5.47 -12.32
N ASP A 88 -0.23 6.56 -12.59
CA ASP A 88 0.28 7.93 -12.44
C ASP A 88 -0.81 8.78 -11.78
N HIS A 89 -0.64 9.05 -10.49
CA HIS A 89 -1.61 9.77 -9.67
C HIS A 89 -0.90 10.41 -8.47
N ASP A 90 -1.34 11.60 -8.03
CA ASP A 90 -0.62 12.33 -6.99
C ASP A 90 -0.66 11.64 -5.62
N ASN A 91 -1.74 10.90 -5.33
CA ASN A 91 -1.89 10.13 -4.09
C ASN A 91 -1.50 8.65 -4.22
N VAL A 92 -0.72 8.29 -5.25
CA VAL A 92 -0.07 6.99 -5.40
C VAL A 92 1.44 7.24 -5.48
N ILE A 93 2.24 6.44 -4.78
CA ILE A 93 3.70 6.62 -4.79
C ILE A 93 4.26 6.49 -6.21
N LYS A 94 5.08 7.44 -6.64
CA LYS A 94 5.73 7.40 -7.96
C LYS A 94 7.03 6.61 -7.87
N MET A 95 7.13 5.59 -8.71
CA MET A 95 8.40 4.94 -9.01
C MET A 95 9.21 5.86 -9.94
N LYS A 96 10.46 6.10 -9.58
CA LYS A 96 11.38 7.02 -10.24
C LYS A 96 12.48 6.31 -11.03
N ASP A 97 12.82 5.07 -10.68
CA ASP A 97 13.73 4.20 -11.43
C ASP A 97 13.63 2.74 -10.94
N ILE A 98 14.14 1.81 -11.74
CA ILE A 98 14.46 0.44 -11.34
C ILE A 98 15.92 0.23 -11.71
N ILE A 99 16.78 0.01 -10.71
CA ILE A 99 18.22 -0.11 -10.97
C ILE A 99 18.46 -1.38 -11.77
N GLU A 100 19.04 -1.22 -12.97
CA GLU A 100 19.40 -2.33 -13.83
C GLU A 100 20.42 -3.24 -13.13
N PRO A 101 20.21 -4.56 -13.08
CA PRO A 101 21.20 -5.46 -12.53
C PRO A 101 22.50 -5.37 -13.34
N PRO A 102 23.68 -5.41 -12.70
CA PRO A 102 24.96 -5.32 -13.42
C PRO A 102 25.16 -6.42 -14.47
N GLU A 103 24.59 -7.60 -14.20
CA GLU A 103 24.56 -8.77 -15.08
C GLU A 103 23.11 -9.29 -15.16
N LYS A 104 22.56 -9.31 -16.38
CA LYS A 104 21.17 -9.71 -16.66
C LYS A 104 20.76 -11.04 -16.01
N ASP A 105 21.61 -12.05 -16.11
CA ASP A 105 21.27 -13.41 -15.66
C ASP A 105 21.76 -13.70 -14.23
N ARG A 106 22.39 -12.73 -13.57
CA ARG A 106 23.09 -12.94 -12.29
C ARG A 106 22.83 -11.78 -11.34
N PHE A 107 21.62 -11.72 -10.81
CA PHE A 107 21.26 -10.80 -9.75
C PHE A 107 20.28 -11.47 -8.78
N GLU A 108 20.53 -11.27 -7.48
CA GLU A 108 19.64 -11.74 -6.41
C GLU A 108 18.88 -10.58 -5.75
N ASP A 109 19.39 -9.36 -5.86
CA ASP A 109 18.81 -8.18 -5.25
C ASP A 109 18.11 -7.32 -6.31
N VAL A 110 16.93 -6.81 -5.96
CA VAL A 110 16.20 -5.83 -6.77
C VAL A 110 16.19 -4.49 -6.04
N TYR A 111 16.52 -3.41 -6.74
CA TYR A 111 16.47 -2.05 -6.19
C TYR A 111 15.42 -1.22 -6.93
N ILE A 112 14.40 -0.81 -6.20
CA ILE A 112 13.32 0.04 -6.72
C ILE A 112 13.52 1.44 -6.14
N VAL A 113 13.52 2.45 -7.01
CA VAL A 113 13.70 3.85 -6.63
C VAL A 113 12.36 4.55 -6.71
N TYR A 114 11.98 5.22 -5.62
CA TYR A 114 10.73 5.96 -5.46
C TYR A 114 11.04 7.44 -5.26
N GLU A 115 10.02 8.28 -5.42
CA GLU A 115 10.06 9.62 -4.84
C GLU A 115 10.28 9.54 -3.32
N LEU A 116 11.08 10.46 -2.78
CA LEU A 116 11.35 10.51 -1.35
C LEU A 116 10.15 11.14 -0.62
N MET A 117 9.74 10.51 0.48
CA MET A 117 8.71 10.99 1.39
C MET A 117 9.30 11.12 2.80
N ASP A 118 8.82 12.08 3.59
CA ASP A 118 9.42 12.43 4.88
C ASP A 118 9.08 11.41 5.98
N THR A 119 7.87 10.86 5.97
CA THR A 119 7.38 9.97 7.02
C THR A 119 6.21 9.11 6.53
N ASP A 120 5.62 8.32 7.43
CA ASP A 120 4.38 7.60 7.21
C ASP A 120 3.30 8.02 8.22
N LEU A 121 2.04 7.73 7.89
CA LEU A 121 0.91 8.09 8.73
C LEU A 121 0.96 7.38 10.09
N HIS A 122 1.58 6.19 10.18
CA HIS A 122 1.75 5.49 11.45
C HIS A 122 2.64 6.28 12.42
N GLN A 123 3.75 6.86 11.95
CA GLN A 123 4.59 7.74 12.75
C GLN A 123 3.86 9.02 13.14
N ILE A 124 3.11 9.64 12.21
CA ILE A 124 2.34 10.86 12.48
C ILE A 124 1.29 10.62 13.58
N ILE A 125 0.54 9.52 13.49
CA ILE A 125 -0.46 9.12 14.50
C ILE A 125 0.19 8.97 15.88
N ARG A 126 1.38 8.37 15.96
CA ARG A 126 2.10 8.13 17.24
C ARG A 126 2.91 9.33 17.75
N SER A 127 3.08 10.36 16.93
CA SER A 127 3.84 11.55 17.28
C SER A 127 3.07 12.44 18.27
N THR A 128 3.79 13.37 18.90
CA THR A 128 3.20 14.42 19.76
C THR A 128 2.57 15.56 18.97
N GLN A 129 2.70 15.58 17.63
CA GLN A 129 2.12 16.61 16.78
C GLN A 129 0.60 16.55 16.87
N THR A 130 -0.07 17.68 17.10
CA THR A 130 -1.53 17.76 17.11
C THR A 130 -2.10 17.58 15.70
N LEU A 131 -3.14 16.75 15.56
CA LEU A 131 -3.89 16.59 14.33
C LEU A 131 -5.25 17.24 14.56
N THR A 132 -5.52 18.30 13.79
CA THR A 132 -6.81 18.98 13.79
C THR A 132 -7.79 18.18 12.93
N ASP A 133 -9.08 18.49 13.04
CA ASP A 133 -10.09 17.88 12.15
C ASP A 133 -9.77 18.14 10.67
N ASP A 134 -9.26 19.33 10.33
CA ASP A 134 -8.82 19.66 8.96
C ASP A 134 -7.69 18.73 8.47
N HIS A 135 -6.70 18.40 9.32
CA HIS A 135 -5.66 17.43 8.96
C HIS A 135 -6.27 16.03 8.73
N CYS A 136 -7.18 15.60 9.60
CA CYS A 136 -7.86 14.32 9.48
C CYS A 136 -8.70 14.23 8.19
N GLN A 137 -9.44 15.31 7.89
CA GLN A 137 -10.26 15.46 6.69
C GLN A 137 -9.39 15.42 5.43
N PHE A 138 -8.26 16.13 5.42
CA PHE A 138 -7.35 16.19 4.29
C PHE A 138 -6.64 14.86 4.03
N PHE A 139 -6.19 14.16 5.08
CA PHE A 139 -5.62 12.82 4.92
C PHE A 139 -6.66 11.82 4.39
N LEU A 140 -7.88 11.82 4.95
CA LEU A 140 -8.94 10.94 4.48
C LEU A 140 -9.30 11.20 3.01
N TYR A 141 -9.44 12.47 2.63
CA TYR A 141 -9.69 12.87 1.26
C TYR A 141 -8.64 12.32 0.30
N GLN A 142 -7.36 12.52 0.60
CA GLN A 142 -6.25 12.05 -0.24
C GLN A 142 -6.19 10.51 -0.36
N ILE A 143 -6.48 9.80 0.73
CA ILE A 143 -6.58 8.32 0.72
C ILE A 143 -7.71 7.89 -0.23
N LEU A 144 -8.90 8.45 -0.09
CA LEU A 144 -10.05 8.09 -0.94
C LEU A 144 -9.85 8.50 -2.40
N ARG A 145 -9.23 9.66 -2.65
CA ARG A 145 -8.87 10.13 -3.99
C ARG A 145 -7.91 9.16 -4.68
N GLY A 146 -6.84 8.74 -4.01
CA GLY A 146 -5.93 7.72 -4.50
C GLY A 146 -6.61 6.37 -4.70
N LEU A 147 -7.49 5.98 -3.77
CA LEU A 147 -8.19 4.70 -3.83
C LEU A 147 -9.20 4.64 -4.99
N LYS A 148 -9.89 5.75 -5.31
CA LYS A 148 -10.76 5.87 -6.48
C LYS A 148 -9.97 5.59 -7.77
N TYR A 149 -8.78 6.18 -7.90
CA TYR A 149 -7.90 5.92 -9.04
C TYR A 149 -7.51 4.44 -9.13
N ILE A 150 -7.07 3.83 -8.01
CA ILE A 150 -6.67 2.42 -7.93
C ILE A 150 -7.84 1.48 -8.28
N HIS A 151 -9.03 1.70 -7.70
CA HIS A 151 -10.22 0.88 -7.94
C HIS A 151 -10.72 0.98 -9.37
N SER A 152 -10.65 2.18 -9.98
CA SER A 152 -11.00 2.35 -11.39
C SER A 152 -10.05 1.63 -12.37
N ALA A 153 -8.84 1.27 -11.91
CA ALA A 153 -7.91 0.41 -12.65
C ALA A 153 -8.23 -1.10 -12.47
N ASN A 154 -9.32 -1.46 -11.80
CA ASN A 154 -9.64 -2.83 -11.39
C ASN A 154 -8.59 -3.46 -10.47
N VAL A 155 -7.96 -2.64 -9.63
CA VAL A 155 -6.96 -3.05 -8.65
C VAL A 155 -7.53 -2.87 -7.25
N LEU A 156 -7.34 -3.86 -6.38
CA LEU A 156 -7.61 -3.83 -4.94
C LEU A 156 -6.29 -3.79 -4.20
N HIS A 157 -6.11 -2.91 -3.23
CA HIS A 157 -4.84 -2.77 -2.51
C HIS A 157 -4.61 -3.90 -1.49
N ARG A 158 -5.64 -4.28 -0.73
CA ARG A 158 -5.71 -5.43 0.21
C ARG A 158 -4.86 -5.34 1.47
N ASP A 159 -3.89 -4.43 1.54
CA ASP A 159 -3.06 -4.22 2.74
C ASP A 159 -2.92 -2.73 3.11
N LEU A 160 -4.03 -1.98 3.03
CA LEU A 160 -4.04 -0.59 3.50
C LEU A 160 -3.89 -0.56 5.03
N LYS A 161 -2.89 0.21 5.48
CA LYS A 161 -2.58 0.45 6.89
C LYS A 161 -1.77 1.75 7.00
N PRO A 162 -1.67 2.39 8.18
CA PRO A 162 -1.02 3.69 8.30
C PRO A 162 0.46 3.71 7.85
N SER A 163 1.20 2.61 7.98
CA SER A 163 2.59 2.52 7.50
C SER A 163 2.72 2.47 5.97
N ASN A 164 1.63 2.20 5.24
CA ASN A 164 1.58 2.15 3.78
C ASN A 164 0.99 3.45 3.17
N LEU A 165 0.87 4.48 4.00
CA LEU A 165 0.43 5.82 3.64
C LEU A 165 1.56 6.79 3.99
N VAL A 166 2.38 7.12 3.00
CA VAL A 166 3.55 7.98 3.20
C VAL A 166 3.20 9.44 2.99
N LEU A 167 3.89 10.32 3.72
CA LEU A 167 3.58 11.73 3.87
C LEU A 167 4.83 12.59 3.70
N ASN A 168 4.66 13.77 3.10
CA ASN A 168 5.68 14.81 3.11
C ASN A 168 5.34 15.95 4.10
N THR A 169 6.26 16.89 4.28
CA THR A 169 6.10 18.08 5.13
C THR A 169 4.95 19.00 4.71
N SER A 170 4.49 18.91 3.46
CA SER A 170 3.33 19.64 2.95
C SER A 170 2.01 18.90 3.20
N CYS A 171 2.03 17.78 3.92
CA CYS A 171 0.89 16.91 4.18
C CYS A 171 0.34 16.21 2.92
N ASP A 172 1.12 16.12 1.84
CA ASP A 172 0.76 15.32 0.67
C ASP A 172 0.90 13.83 1.04
N LEU A 173 -0.18 13.08 0.81
CA LEU A 173 -0.29 11.68 1.17
C LEU A 173 -0.26 10.81 -0.09
N LYS A 174 0.54 9.74 -0.05
CA LYS A 174 0.65 8.75 -1.12
C LYS A 174 0.48 7.33 -0.59
N ILE A 175 -0.29 6.54 -1.32
CA ILE A 175 -0.45 5.10 -1.07
C ILE A 175 0.75 4.36 -1.67
N CYS A 176 1.36 3.46 -0.89
CA CYS A 176 2.49 2.63 -1.31
C CYS A 176 2.31 1.15 -0.92
N ASP A 177 3.24 0.30 -1.35
CA ASP A 177 3.28 -1.15 -1.08
C ASP A 177 2.13 -1.95 -1.73
N PHE A 178 2.18 -2.03 -3.07
CA PHE A 178 1.24 -2.79 -3.89
C PHE A 178 1.57 -4.28 -4.01
N GLY A 179 2.49 -4.79 -3.18
CA GLY A 179 2.94 -6.19 -3.26
C GLY A 179 1.80 -7.19 -3.09
N LEU A 180 0.75 -6.85 -2.35
CA LEU A 180 -0.42 -7.72 -2.12
C LEU A 180 -1.63 -7.42 -3.00
N ALA A 181 -1.55 -6.42 -3.86
CA ALA A 181 -2.68 -5.97 -4.68
C ALA A 181 -3.17 -7.05 -5.67
N ARG A 182 -4.46 -7.01 -6.07
CA ARG A 182 -5.08 -7.99 -7.00
C ARG A 182 -6.27 -7.42 -7.77
N THR A 183 -6.72 -8.14 -8.80
CA THR A 183 -8.07 -7.95 -9.36
C THR A 183 -9.15 -8.45 -8.40
N SER A 184 -10.40 -8.01 -8.65
CA SER A 184 -11.59 -8.53 -7.95
C SER A 184 -11.97 -9.97 -8.31
N THR A 185 -11.39 -10.54 -9.38
CA THR A 185 -11.79 -11.85 -9.93
C THR A 185 -10.91 -13.01 -9.47
N GLU A 186 -9.75 -12.74 -8.86
CA GLU A 186 -8.82 -13.79 -8.44
C GLU A 186 -9.22 -14.42 -7.09
N THR A 187 -9.58 -15.70 -7.15
CA THR A 187 -9.98 -16.54 -6.01
C THR A 187 -8.78 -17.22 -5.33
N ASP A 188 -7.61 -16.59 -5.31
CA ASP A 188 -6.43 -17.26 -4.76
C ASP A 188 -6.45 -17.21 -3.22
N MET A 189 -6.32 -18.39 -2.60
CA MET A 189 -6.38 -18.55 -1.15
C MET A 189 -5.32 -17.67 -0.50
N MET A 190 -5.76 -16.82 0.44
CA MET A 190 -4.86 -16.00 1.23
C MET A 190 -3.88 -16.90 1.98
N THR A 191 -2.58 -16.75 1.71
CA THR A 191 -1.55 -17.42 2.49
C THR A 191 -1.61 -16.88 3.93
N GLU A 192 -1.93 -17.76 4.87
CA GLU A 192 -2.45 -17.48 6.21
C GLU A 192 -1.52 -16.71 7.17
N TYR A 193 -0.26 -16.42 6.81
CA TYR A 193 0.78 -16.17 7.81
C TYR A 193 1.50 -14.81 7.69
N VAL A 194 1.57 -14.14 8.85
CA VAL A 194 2.47 -13.02 9.26
C VAL A 194 2.24 -11.63 8.62
N VAL A 195 1.03 -11.07 8.70
CA VAL A 195 0.84 -9.60 8.56
C VAL A 195 -0.16 -9.10 9.60
N THR A 196 -0.06 -7.81 9.97
CA THR A 196 -1.01 -7.09 10.81
C THR A 196 -2.44 -7.28 10.30
N ARG A 197 -3.34 -7.77 11.16
CA ARG A 197 -4.75 -8.08 10.81
C ARG A 197 -5.74 -6.95 11.15
N TRP A 198 -5.26 -5.92 11.83
CA TRP A 198 -6.08 -4.87 12.43
C TRP A 198 -6.96 -4.10 11.43
N TYR A 199 -6.52 -4.04 10.17
CA TYR A 199 -7.20 -3.34 9.08
C TYR A 199 -7.91 -4.28 8.10
N ARG A 200 -7.91 -5.60 8.34
CA ARG A 200 -8.55 -6.57 7.44
C ARG A 200 -10.07 -6.57 7.62
N ALA A 201 -10.77 -6.55 6.49
CA ALA A 201 -12.23 -6.62 6.45
C ALA A 201 -12.77 -7.98 6.96
N PRO A 202 -13.99 -8.02 7.52
CA PRO A 202 -14.60 -9.26 8.02
C PRO A 202 -14.62 -10.38 6.98
N GLU A 203 -14.93 -10.07 5.73
CA GLU A 203 -14.97 -11.03 4.62
C GLU A 203 -13.59 -11.67 4.33
N LEU A 204 -12.49 -10.94 4.55
CA LEU A 204 -11.12 -11.48 4.42
C LEU A 204 -10.77 -12.38 5.60
N LEU A 205 -11.25 -12.06 6.80
CA LEU A 205 -11.03 -12.89 8.00
C LEU A 205 -11.83 -14.20 7.95
N LEU A 206 -12.95 -14.21 7.24
CA LEU A 206 -13.84 -15.35 7.07
C LEU A 206 -13.56 -16.19 5.81
N ASN A 207 -12.51 -15.83 5.05
CA ASN A 207 -12.04 -16.51 3.85
C ASN A 207 -13.13 -16.64 2.77
N CYS A 208 -13.83 -15.54 2.47
CA CYS A 208 -14.74 -15.47 1.32
C CYS A 208 -13.98 -15.68 0.01
N SER A 209 -14.63 -16.21 -1.02
CA SER A 209 -13.99 -16.37 -2.33
C SER A 209 -14.05 -15.11 -3.20
N GLU A 210 -14.98 -14.21 -2.89
CA GLU A 210 -15.27 -13.02 -3.70
C GLU A 210 -15.04 -11.76 -2.87
N TYR A 211 -14.22 -10.86 -3.40
CA TYR A 211 -13.86 -9.60 -2.76
C TYR A 211 -14.01 -8.47 -3.77
N THR A 212 -14.44 -7.30 -3.29
CA THR A 212 -14.59 -6.09 -4.11
C THR A 212 -13.77 -4.94 -3.49
N GLY A 213 -13.86 -3.74 -4.07
CA GLY A 213 -13.31 -2.51 -3.49
C GLY A 213 -13.73 -2.25 -2.03
N SER A 214 -14.80 -2.90 -1.55
CA SER A 214 -15.28 -2.78 -0.17
C SER A 214 -14.20 -3.13 0.85
N ILE A 215 -13.30 -4.08 0.57
CA ILE A 215 -12.28 -4.51 1.54
C ILE A 215 -11.33 -3.36 1.90
N ASP A 216 -10.99 -2.52 0.91
CA ASP A 216 -10.12 -1.38 1.11
C ASP A 216 -10.87 -0.26 1.85
N ILE A 217 -12.17 -0.07 1.57
CA ILE A 217 -13.02 0.87 2.32
C ILE A 217 -13.08 0.51 3.81
N TRP A 218 -13.14 -0.77 4.16
CA TRP A 218 -13.06 -1.20 5.55
C TRP A 218 -11.72 -0.77 6.18
N SER A 219 -10.61 -1.04 5.51
CA SER A 219 -9.29 -0.62 5.97
C SER A 219 -9.21 0.88 6.15
N VAL A 220 -9.76 1.68 5.22
CA VAL A 220 -9.86 3.13 5.33
C VAL A 220 -10.70 3.55 6.54
N GLY A 221 -11.82 2.89 6.84
CA GLY A 221 -12.61 3.15 8.04
C GLY A 221 -11.83 2.92 9.34
N CYS A 222 -11.05 1.82 9.41
CA CYS A 222 -10.15 1.56 10.54
C CYS A 222 -9.07 2.63 10.68
N ILE A 223 -8.42 3.00 9.56
CA ILE A 223 -7.38 4.03 9.52
C ILE A 223 -7.96 5.38 9.94
N PHE A 224 -9.13 5.76 9.44
CA PHE A 224 -9.77 7.02 9.75
C PHE A 224 -10.08 7.15 11.25
N MET A 225 -10.66 6.12 11.85
CA MET A 225 -10.86 6.07 13.30
C MET A 225 -9.54 6.12 14.08
N GLU A 226 -8.47 5.50 13.56
CA GLU A 226 -7.15 5.55 14.18
C GLU A 226 -6.50 6.94 14.10
N ILE A 227 -6.67 7.67 12.99
CA ILE A 227 -6.24 9.07 12.86
C ILE A 227 -6.96 9.93 13.91
N LEU A 228 -8.28 9.81 13.99
CA LEU A 228 -9.12 10.60 14.91
C LEU A 228 -8.81 10.31 16.38
N ARG A 229 -8.55 9.04 16.72
CA ARG A 229 -8.36 8.60 18.11
C ARG A 229 -6.91 8.52 18.57
N ARG A 230 -5.95 8.52 17.65
CA ARG A 230 -4.55 8.17 17.91
C ARG A 230 -4.32 6.77 18.47
N GLU A 231 -5.31 5.88 18.28
CA GLU A 231 -5.30 4.53 18.80
C GLU A 231 -5.90 3.58 17.78
N THR A 232 -5.22 2.44 17.55
CA THR A 232 -5.71 1.38 16.66
C THR A 232 -7.10 0.91 17.08
N LEU A 233 -8.04 0.89 16.14
CA LEU A 233 -9.45 0.58 16.43
C LEU A 233 -9.68 -0.89 16.84
N PHE A 234 -9.06 -1.85 16.15
CA PHE A 234 -9.26 -3.28 16.39
C PHE A 234 -7.91 -4.03 16.53
N PRO A 235 -7.23 -3.93 17.68
CA PRO A 235 -5.91 -4.55 17.89
C PRO A 235 -6.04 -6.04 18.30
N GLY A 236 -6.59 -6.88 17.41
CA GLY A 236 -6.71 -8.32 17.65
C GLY A 236 -5.36 -9.04 17.60
N LYS A 237 -5.14 -9.98 18.54
CA LYS A 237 -3.93 -10.83 18.60
C LYS A 237 -3.99 -12.01 17.64
N ASP A 238 -5.20 -12.48 17.33
CA ASP A 238 -5.49 -13.58 16.42
C ASP A 238 -6.83 -13.35 15.69
N TYR A 239 -7.17 -14.25 14.77
CA TYR A 239 -8.41 -14.14 13.98
C TYR A 239 -9.68 -14.09 14.82
N VAL A 240 -9.71 -14.88 15.90
CA VAL A 240 -10.88 -14.99 16.78
C VAL A 240 -11.06 -13.69 17.55
N GLN A 241 -9.99 -13.17 18.13
CA GLN A 241 -10.02 -11.90 18.84
C GLN A 241 -10.32 -10.73 17.90
N GLN A 242 -9.78 -10.73 16.67
CA GLN A 242 -10.05 -9.70 15.67
C GLN A 242 -11.55 -9.63 15.35
N LEU A 243 -12.18 -10.76 15.02
CA LEU A 243 -13.62 -10.82 14.75
C LEU A 243 -14.44 -10.43 15.97
N LYS A 244 -14.04 -10.87 17.17
CA LYS A 244 -14.69 -10.48 18.42
C LYS A 244 -14.70 -8.96 18.60
N LEU A 245 -13.54 -8.30 18.52
CA LEU A 245 -13.42 -6.85 18.67
C LEU A 245 -14.28 -6.08 17.65
N ILE A 246 -14.32 -6.58 16.41
CA ILE A 246 -15.19 -6.03 15.37
C ILE A 246 -16.65 -6.12 15.81
N THR A 247 -17.14 -7.33 16.11
CA THR A 247 -18.55 -7.54 16.50
C THR A 247 -18.95 -6.85 17.80
N GLU A 248 -18.00 -6.61 18.71
CA GLU A 248 -18.26 -5.86 19.94
C GLU A 248 -18.64 -4.41 19.66
N LEU A 249 -18.01 -3.77 18.66
CA LEU A 249 -18.29 -2.38 18.30
C LEU A 249 -19.46 -2.27 17.31
N ILE A 250 -19.38 -2.98 16.18
CA ILE A 250 -20.35 -2.83 15.07
C ILE A 250 -21.60 -3.70 15.22
N GLY A 251 -21.63 -4.57 16.23
CA GLY A 251 -22.71 -5.53 16.46
C GLY A 251 -22.46 -6.88 15.76
N SER A 252 -23.15 -7.91 16.24
CA SER A 252 -23.19 -9.19 15.54
C SER A 252 -23.99 -9.07 14.24
N PRO A 253 -23.53 -9.65 13.12
CA PRO A 253 -24.27 -9.62 11.86
C PRO A 253 -25.63 -10.31 11.99
N GLU A 254 -26.66 -9.74 11.37
CA GLU A 254 -27.96 -10.39 11.22
C GLU A 254 -27.88 -11.53 10.19
N GLU A 255 -28.87 -12.43 10.15
CA GLU A 255 -28.85 -13.52 9.14
C GLU A 255 -28.84 -12.97 7.71
N SER A 256 -29.48 -11.83 7.46
CA SER A 256 -29.48 -11.13 6.18
C SER A 256 -28.11 -10.56 5.81
N ASP A 257 -27.25 -10.27 6.78
CA ASP A 257 -25.87 -9.80 6.55
C ASP A 257 -24.91 -10.96 6.23
N LEU A 258 -25.36 -12.22 6.34
CA LEU A 258 -24.52 -13.40 6.09
C LEU A 258 -24.70 -13.97 4.69
N ASP A 259 -25.55 -13.36 3.85
CA ASP A 259 -25.88 -13.86 2.52
C ASP A 259 -24.64 -13.94 1.61
N PHE A 260 -23.68 -13.02 1.78
CA PHE A 260 -22.41 -13.04 1.04
C PHE A 260 -21.48 -14.20 1.44
N LEU A 261 -21.65 -14.78 2.63
CA LEU A 261 -20.81 -15.88 3.10
C LEU A 261 -21.19 -17.18 2.40
N ARG A 262 -20.37 -17.67 1.47
CA ARG A 262 -20.59 -18.98 0.84
C ARG A 262 -20.14 -20.17 1.69
N SER A 263 -19.30 -19.92 2.70
CA SER A 263 -18.75 -20.96 3.58
C SER A 263 -19.67 -21.28 4.75
N ASP A 264 -20.21 -22.51 4.78
CA ASP A 264 -21.01 -23.01 5.92
C ASP A 264 -20.22 -23.01 7.24
N ASN A 265 -18.90 -23.20 7.19
CA ASN A 265 -18.05 -23.20 8.38
C ASN A 265 -17.94 -21.79 8.96
N ALA A 266 -17.75 -20.78 8.13
CA ALA A 266 -17.72 -19.37 8.55
C ALA A 266 -19.07 -18.96 9.16
N ARG A 267 -20.19 -19.35 8.52
CA ARG A 267 -21.55 -19.12 9.04
C ARG A 267 -21.75 -19.76 10.41
N LYS A 268 -21.36 -21.04 10.58
CA LYS A 268 -21.47 -21.75 11.86
C LYS A 268 -20.63 -21.08 12.95
N TYR A 269 -19.41 -20.67 12.62
CA TYR A 269 -18.51 -19.98 13.55
C TYR A 269 -19.14 -18.67 14.06
N LEU A 270 -19.66 -17.82 13.18
CA LEU A 270 -20.33 -16.57 13.59
C LEU A 270 -21.58 -16.84 14.44
N LYS A 271 -22.35 -17.89 14.13
CA LYS A 271 -23.52 -18.27 14.95
C LYS A 271 -23.17 -18.77 16.35
N GLN A 272 -21.92 -19.20 16.59
CA GLN A 272 -21.45 -19.61 17.91
C GLN A 272 -20.97 -18.44 18.78
N LEU A 273 -20.68 -17.28 18.18
CA LEU A 273 -20.30 -16.09 18.93
C LEU A 273 -21.51 -15.55 19.71
N PRO A 274 -21.30 -15.00 20.93
CA PRO A 274 -22.36 -14.31 21.65
C PRO A 274 -22.95 -13.19 20.79
N ARG A 275 -24.28 -13.07 20.76
CA ARG A 275 -24.93 -11.94 20.10
C ARG A 275 -24.66 -10.67 20.88
N VAL A 276 -24.08 -9.68 20.21
CA VAL A 276 -23.79 -8.35 20.74
C VAL A 276 -24.55 -7.32 19.92
N GLN A 277 -25.22 -6.38 20.60
CA GLN A 277 -25.88 -5.26 19.92
C GLN A 277 -24.82 -4.25 19.49
N LYS A 278 -25.04 -3.61 18.33
CA LYS A 278 -24.20 -2.51 17.85
C LYS A 278 -24.10 -1.43 18.92
N GLN A 279 -22.87 -1.02 19.24
CA GLN A 279 -22.64 0.09 20.15
C GLN A 279 -22.82 1.43 19.43
N SER A 280 -23.24 2.46 20.16
CA SER A 280 -23.34 3.80 19.62
C SER A 280 -21.94 4.40 19.45
N PHE A 281 -21.53 4.69 18.21
CA PHE A 281 -20.26 5.37 17.94
C PHE A 281 -20.21 6.74 18.62
N ARG A 282 -21.33 7.46 18.67
CA ARG A 282 -21.43 8.75 19.34
C ARG A 282 -21.22 8.67 20.86
N GLU A 283 -21.67 7.60 21.50
CA GLU A 283 -21.47 7.40 22.94
C GLU A 283 -20.05 6.91 23.24
N ASN A 284 -19.48 6.06 22.37
CA ASN A 284 -18.13 5.56 22.51
C ASN A 284 -17.06 6.61 22.19
N PHE A 285 -17.37 7.56 21.30
CA PHE A 285 -16.43 8.54 20.77
C PHE A 285 -17.02 9.97 20.82
N PRO A 286 -17.36 10.48 22.01
CA PRO A 286 -18.08 11.75 22.16
C PRO A 286 -17.29 12.99 21.69
N ASP A 287 -15.96 12.89 21.64
CA ASP A 287 -15.06 13.98 21.25
C ASP A 287 -14.87 14.11 19.73
N ILE A 288 -15.40 13.17 18.94
CA ILE A 288 -15.27 13.16 17.48
C ILE A 288 -16.47 13.87 16.84
N SER A 289 -16.22 14.62 15.77
CA SER A 289 -17.25 15.28 14.96
C SER A 289 -18.35 14.29 14.53
N PRO A 290 -19.65 14.63 14.68
CA PRO A 290 -20.74 13.77 14.24
C PRO A 290 -20.67 13.39 12.76
N MET A 291 -20.16 14.28 11.90
CA MET A 291 -20.01 14.03 10.46
C MET A 291 -18.87 13.04 10.16
N ALA A 292 -17.79 13.08 10.93
CA ALA A 292 -16.70 12.13 10.84
C ALA A 292 -17.17 10.73 11.28
N LEU A 293 -17.88 10.64 12.41
CA LEU A 293 -18.45 9.38 12.88
C LEU A 293 -19.45 8.78 11.89
N ASP A 294 -20.33 9.62 11.33
CA ASP A 294 -21.31 9.18 10.32
C ASP A 294 -20.64 8.59 9.08
N LEU A 295 -19.51 9.16 8.62
CA LEU A 295 -18.73 8.57 7.53
C LEU A 295 -18.04 7.26 7.94
N ALA A 296 -17.41 7.24 9.12
CA ALA A 296 -16.74 6.05 9.64
C ALA A 296 -17.71 4.87 9.82
N GLU A 297 -18.93 5.12 10.31
CA GLU A 297 -19.98 4.10 10.44
C GLU A 297 -20.44 3.53 9.09
N LYS A 298 -20.47 4.36 8.03
CA LYS A 298 -20.78 3.90 6.67
C LYS A 298 -19.65 3.08 6.03
N MET A 299 -18.40 3.29 6.46
CA MET A 299 -17.24 2.47 6.06
C MET A 299 -17.15 1.16 6.86
N LEU A 300 -17.48 1.19 8.15
CA LEU A 300 -17.36 0.05 9.08
C LEU A 300 -18.64 -0.79 9.14
N VAL A 301 -19.08 -1.25 7.98
CA VAL A 301 -20.25 -2.12 7.82
C VAL A 301 -19.82 -3.57 7.61
N PHE A 302 -20.46 -4.51 8.32
CA PHE A 302 -20.10 -5.93 8.26
C PHE A 302 -20.35 -6.52 6.87
N ASP A 303 -21.55 -6.31 6.32
CA ASP A 303 -21.89 -6.72 4.96
C ASP A 303 -21.17 -5.83 3.93
N PRO A 304 -20.26 -6.39 3.10
CA PRO A 304 -19.51 -5.61 2.12
C PRO A 304 -20.39 -4.93 1.07
N SER A 305 -21.57 -5.46 0.78
CA SER A 305 -22.49 -4.90 -0.22
C SER A 305 -23.23 -3.64 0.28
N LYS A 306 -23.30 -3.46 1.59
CA LYS A 306 -23.93 -2.30 2.25
C LYS A 306 -22.91 -1.22 2.64
N ARG A 307 -21.62 -1.50 2.44
CA ARG A 307 -20.53 -0.57 2.73
C ARG A 307 -20.50 0.53 1.67
N ILE A 308 -20.30 1.77 2.10
CA ILE A 308 -20.20 2.93 1.19
C ILE A 308 -19.12 2.71 0.13
N THR A 309 -19.36 3.13 -1.12
CA THR A 309 -18.30 3.08 -2.15
C THR A 309 -17.30 4.23 -2.00
N VAL A 310 -16.15 4.16 -2.67
CA VAL A 310 -15.16 5.24 -2.66
C VAL A 310 -15.74 6.55 -3.23
N GLU A 311 -16.55 6.47 -4.28
CA GLU A 311 -17.20 7.62 -4.92
C GLU A 311 -18.28 8.25 -4.03
N GLU A 312 -19.02 7.42 -3.29
CA GLU A 312 -20.00 7.89 -2.32
C GLU A 312 -19.32 8.53 -1.10
N ALA A 313 -18.20 7.96 -0.65
CA ALA A 313 -17.41 8.50 0.46
C ALA A 313 -16.82 9.87 0.13
N LEU A 314 -16.29 10.07 -1.09
CA LEU A 314 -15.80 11.38 -1.55
C LEU A 314 -16.89 12.45 -1.57
N LYS A 315 -18.14 12.08 -1.86
CA LYS A 315 -19.31 12.97 -1.85
C LYS A 315 -19.90 13.20 -0.46
N HIS A 316 -19.37 12.55 0.57
CA HIS A 316 -19.93 12.63 1.91
C HIS A 316 -19.81 14.06 2.47
N PRO A 317 -20.80 14.56 3.23
CA PRO A 317 -20.74 15.91 3.81
C PRO A 317 -19.47 16.22 4.61
N TYR A 318 -18.84 15.21 5.22
CA TYR A 318 -17.55 15.36 5.91
C TYR A 318 -16.42 15.80 5.00
N LEU A 319 -16.47 15.56 3.68
CA LEU A 319 -15.43 15.95 2.72
C LEU A 319 -15.88 17.08 1.78
N ALA A 320 -17.02 17.70 2.04
CA ALA A 320 -17.64 18.67 1.13
C ALA A 320 -16.78 19.91 0.82
N SER A 321 -15.86 20.28 1.73
CA SER A 321 -14.92 21.38 1.54
C SER A 321 -13.76 21.06 0.59
N LEU A 322 -13.49 19.77 0.32
CA LEU A 322 -12.36 19.29 -0.48
C LEU A 322 -12.82 18.55 -1.75
N HIS A 323 -14.07 18.10 -1.81
CA HIS A 323 -14.59 17.31 -2.92
C HIS A 323 -14.64 18.12 -4.22
N GLU A 324 -13.81 17.73 -5.19
CA GLU A 324 -13.71 18.38 -6.50
C GLU A 324 -13.60 17.32 -7.60
N ILE A 325 -14.68 17.10 -8.35
CA ILE A 325 -14.78 16.02 -9.34
C ILE A 325 -13.67 16.07 -10.40
N ASN A 326 -13.32 17.26 -10.87
CA ASN A 326 -12.28 17.45 -11.90
C ASN A 326 -10.88 17.17 -11.37
N GLU A 327 -10.69 17.26 -10.06
CA GLU A 327 -9.43 16.96 -9.41
C GLU A 327 -9.37 15.50 -8.95
N GLU A 328 -10.40 14.67 -9.18
CA GLU A 328 -10.45 13.27 -8.75
C GLU A 328 -10.47 12.32 -9.96
N PRO A 329 -9.35 12.17 -10.70
CA PRO A 329 -9.31 11.39 -11.92
C PRO A 329 -9.47 9.88 -11.66
N THR A 330 -9.93 9.17 -12.69
CA THR A 330 -9.87 7.70 -12.75
C THR A 330 -8.70 7.26 -13.62
N CYS A 331 -8.22 6.04 -13.41
CA CYS A 331 -7.21 5.43 -14.27
C CYS A 331 -7.77 5.28 -15.71
N PRO A 332 -7.02 5.67 -16.76
CA PRO A 332 -7.50 5.61 -18.15
C PRO A 332 -7.82 4.19 -18.65
N SER A 333 -7.18 3.18 -18.06
CA SER A 333 -7.34 1.79 -18.48
C SER A 333 -7.19 0.84 -17.29
N PRO A 334 -7.96 -0.26 -17.24
CA PRO A 334 -7.77 -1.28 -16.23
C PRO A 334 -6.38 -1.92 -16.35
N PHE A 335 -5.83 -2.36 -15.23
CA PHE A 335 -4.56 -3.09 -15.19
C PHE A 335 -4.80 -4.57 -15.50
N SER A 336 -3.93 -5.15 -16.34
CA SER A 336 -3.97 -6.58 -16.69
C SER A 336 -3.02 -7.37 -15.77
N PHE A 337 -3.55 -8.44 -15.18
CA PHE A 337 -2.82 -9.36 -14.31
C PHE A 337 -2.44 -10.67 -15.04
N ASP A 338 -2.34 -10.67 -16.38
CA ASP A 338 -2.07 -11.88 -17.18
C ASP A 338 -0.79 -12.63 -16.76
N PHE A 339 0.16 -11.94 -16.13
CA PHE A 339 1.39 -12.52 -15.59
C PHE A 339 1.20 -13.30 -14.27
N GLU A 340 0.05 -13.17 -13.60
CA GLU A 340 -0.26 -13.94 -12.39
C GLU A 340 -0.73 -15.36 -12.73
N GLU A 341 -1.52 -15.50 -13.80
CA GLU A 341 -2.10 -16.76 -14.27
C GLU A 341 -1.05 -17.71 -14.87
N SER A 342 0.05 -17.16 -15.37
CA SER A 342 1.14 -17.95 -15.92
C SER A 342 1.94 -18.65 -14.82
N THR A 343 2.33 -19.89 -15.11
CA THR A 343 3.27 -20.65 -14.28
C THR A 343 4.69 -20.12 -14.50
N LEU A 344 4.95 -18.88 -14.08
CA LEU A 344 6.27 -18.25 -14.18
C LEU A 344 7.23 -18.93 -13.21
N ASP A 345 8.38 -19.35 -13.72
CA ASP A 345 9.50 -19.76 -12.88
C ASP A 345 10.34 -18.54 -12.46
N GLU A 346 11.44 -18.80 -11.74
CA GLU A 346 12.33 -17.74 -11.27
C GLU A 346 12.96 -16.94 -12.42
N GLN A 347 13.37 -17.63 -13.49
CA GLN A 347 14.05 -17.03 -14.61
C GLN A 347 13.10 -16.16 -15.43
N ASP A 348 11.84 -16.59 -15.58
CA ASP A 348 10.79 -15.78 -16.19
C ASP A 348 10.57 -14.48 -15.43
N ILE A 349 10.51 -14.53 -14.09
CA ILE A 349 10.33 -13.34 -13.25
C ILE A 349 11.55 -12.41 -13.36
N LYS A 350 12.78 -12.95 -13.32
CA LYS A 350 14.03 -12.19 -13.53
C LYS A 350 14.01 -11.46 -14.88
N GLU A 351 13.64 -12.15 -15.96
CA GLU A 351 13.53 -11.57 -17.30
C GLU A 351 12.48 -10.45 -17.36
N LEU A 352 11.31 -10.64 -16.73
CA LEU A 352 10.27 -9.63 -16.71
C LEU A 352 10.69 -8.38 -15.94
N ILE A 353 11.32 -8.52 -14.76
CA ILE A 353 11.84 -7.38 -13.99
C ILE A 353 12.89 -6.62 -14.80
N TRP A 354 13.81 -7.33 -15.47
CA TRP A 354 14.82 -6.71 -16.32
C TRP A 354 14.20 -5.98 -17.53
N ARG A 355 13.14 -6.53 -18.15
CA ARG A 355 12.43 -5.83 -19.24
C ARG A 355 11.75 -4.56 -18.75
N GLU A 356 11.15 -4.58 -17.56
CA GLU A 356 10.53 -3.39 -16.98
C GLU A 356 11.56 -2.31 -16.68
N SER A 357 12.76 -2.66 -16.17
CA SER A 357 13.82 -1.67 -15.92
C SER A 357 14.31 -1.00 -17.22
N LEU A 358 14.46 -1.76 -18.30
CA LEU A 358 14.79 -1.20 -19.62
C LEU A 358 13.69 -0.31 -20.18
N HIS A 359 12.43 -0.75 -20.09
CA HIS A 359 11.29 0.00 -20.58
C HIS A 359 11.15 1.34 -19.87
N PHE A 360 11.35 1.33 -18.56
CA PHE A 360 11.29 2.51 -17.71
C PHE A 360 12.38 3.53 -18.09
N LYS A 361 13.61 3.08 -18.33
CA LYS A 361 14.72 3.93 -18.80
C LYS A 361 14.47 4.54 -20.18
N ASN A 362 13.89 3.76 -21.10
CA ASN A 362 13.57 4.23 -22.45
C ASN A 362 12.46 5.29 -22.46
N LYS A 363 11.47 5.19 -21.56
CA LYS A 363 10.42 6.21 -21.40
C LYS A 363 10.96 7.55 -20.86
N GLN A 364 11.98 7.52 -19.99
CA GLN A 364 12.58 8.71 -19.41
C GLN A 364 13.63 9.38 -20.30
N SER A 365 14.14 8.68 -21.31
CA SER A 365 15.06 9.25 -22.29
C SER A 365 14.28 10.24 -23.16
N PRO A 366 14.64 11.55 -23.19
CA PRO A 366 13.94 12.50 -24.04
C PRO A 366 14.02 11.99 -25.48
N THR A 367 12.86 11.83 -26.12
CA THR A 367 12.80 11.58 -27.56
C THR A 367 13.55 12.73 -28.20
N ILE A 368 14.74 12.47 -28.75
CA ILE A 368 15.40 13.40 -29.65
C ILE A 368 14.41 13.55 -30.80
N GLN A 369 13.68 14.66 -30.82
CA GLN A 369 12.93 15.06 -32.00
C GLN A 369 14.00 15.37 -33.05
N ASP A 370 14.20 14.42 -33.96
CA ASP A 370 14.98 14.63 -35.17
C ASP A 370 14.40 15.86 -35.89
N THR A 371 15.21 16.94 -35.92
CA THR A 371 14.99 18.13 -36.75
C THR A 371 15.29 17.86 -38.20
#